data_AF-A0A5S9PS95-F1
#
_entry.id   AF-A0A5S9PS95-F1
#
_cell.length_a   1.000
_cell.length_b   1.000
_cell.length_c   1.000
_cell.angle_alpha   90.00
_cell.angle_beta   90.00
_cell.angle_gamma   90.00
#
_symmetry.space_group_name_H-M   'P 1'
#
loop_
_entity.id
_entity.type
_entity.pdbx_description
1 polymer ?
#
loop_
_entity_poly.entity_id
_entity_poly.type
_entity_poly.pdbx_seq_one_letter_code
_entity_poly.pdbx_strand_id
1 'polypeptide(L)' 'MSVRMYQNITELPVGVQFTAVMGHKKLSFQLAGQLEQARDWETRWPVMAA' A
#
# COMPACT_ATOMS: atom_id res chain seq x y z
N MET A 1 -2.81 8.90 -3.05
CA MET A 1 -2.47 7.51 -3.44
C MET A 1 -2.70 6.62 -2.23
N SER A 2 -3.15 5.39 -2.44
CA SER A 2 -3.38 4.41 -1.37
C SER A 2 -2.55 3.16 -1.63
N VAL A 3 -1.94 2.61 -0.59
CA VAL A 3 -1.18 1.35 -0.63
C VAL A 3 -1.65 0.42 0.48
N ARG A 4 -1.70 -0.89 0.20
CA ARG A 4 -2.04 -1.90 1.22
C ARG A 4 -0.79 -2.16 2.05
N MET A 5 -0.88 -1.94 3.36
CA MET A 5 0.26 -2.13 4.25
C MET A 5 -0.06 -3.10 5.38
N TYR A 6 -1.28 -3.08 5.92
CA TYR A 6 -1.64 -3.82 7.14
C TYR A 6 -2.84 -4.74 6.89
N GLN A 7 -3.10 -5.60 7.87
CA GLN A 7 -4.37 -6.28 8.03
C GLN A 7 -4.90 -5.96 9.43
N ASN A 8 -6.22 -5.94 9.59
CA ASN A 8 -6.84 -5.86 10.92
C ASN A 8 -6.85 -7.25 11.59
N ILE A 9 -7.42 -7.34 12.80
CA ILE A 9 -7.52 -8.60 13.55
C ILE A 9 -8.40 -9.67 12.88
N THR A 10 -9.20 -9.28 11.89
CA THR A 10 -10.03 -10.20 11.07
C THR A 10 -9.41 -10.45 9.70
N GLU A 11 -8.09 -10.21 9.57
CA GLU A 11 -7.29 -10.43 8.35
C GLU A 11 -7.70 -9.61 7.11
N LEU A 12 -8.55 -8.59 7.29
CA LEU A 12 -8.98 -7.71 6.22
C LEU A 12 -7.90 -6.66 5.91
N PRO A 13 -7.66 -6.33 4.62
CA PRO A 13 -6.63 -5.40 4.23
C PRO A 13 -6.94 -3.97 4.70
N VAL A 14 -5.96 -3.34 5.35
CA VAL A 14 -5.99 -1.95 5.78
C VAL A 14 -4.98 -1.15 4.97
N GLY A 15 -5.49 -0.15 4.25
CA GLY A 15 -4.70 0.74 3.41
C GLY A 15 -4.16 1.96 4.16
N VAL A 16 -3.06 2.50 3.67
CA VAL A 16 -2.51 3.80 4.08
C VAL A 16 -2.64 4.76 2.92
N GLN A 17 -3.34 5.87 3.15
CA GLN A 17 -3.51 6.95 2.17
C GLN A 17 -2.49 8.06 2.44
N PHE A 18 -1.84 8.54 1.37
CA PHE A 18 -1.01 9.73 1.41
C PHE A 18 -1.20 10.58 0.17
N THR A 19 -0.84 11.86 0.29
CA THR A 19 -0.99 12.87 -0.75
C THR A 19 0.32 13.61 -0.92
N ALA A 20 0.71 13.84 -2.18
CA ALA A 20 1.78 14.74 -2.54
C ALA A 20 1.22 16.11 -2.96
N VAL A 21 2.08 17.13 -2.97
CA VAL A 21 1.74 18.45 -3.52
C VAL A 21 1.27 18.32 -4.97
N MET A 22 0.40 19.22 -5.41
CA MET A 22 -0.11 19.27 -6.79
C MET A 22 1.03 19.14 -7.81
N GLY A 23 0.83 18.31 -8.84
CA GLY A 23 1.84 18.02 -9.87
C GLY A 23 2.94 17.02 -9.46
N HIS A 24 3.09 16.69 -8.18
CA HIS A 24 4.20 15.83 -7.69
C HIS A 24 3.83 14.34 -7.63
N LYS A 25 3.19 13.82 -8.69
CA LYS A 25 2.80 12.40 -8.76
C LYS A 25 4.02 11.47 -8.65
N LYS A 26 5.17 11.86 -9.20
CA LYS A 26 6.44 11.11 -9.12
C LYS A 26 6.84 10.84 -7.67
N LEU A 27 6.74 11.83 -6.79
CA LEU A 27 7.07 11.68 -5.37
C LEU A 27 6.15 10.66 -4.69
N SER A 28 4.85 10.71 -5.01
CA SER A 28 3.88 9.75 -4.51
C SER A 28 4.23 8.31 -4.89
N PHE A 29 4.64 8.07 -6.15
CA PHE A 29 5.05 6.74 -6.60
C PHE A 29 6.37 6.28 -5.98
N GLN A 30 7.34 7.19 -5.78
CA GLN A 30 8.59 6.87 -5.12
C GLN A 30 8.37 6.43 -3.66
N LEU A 31 7.54 7.17 -2.92
CA LEU A 31 7.17 6.81 -1.56
C LEU A 31 6.44 5.46 -1.52
N ALA A 32 5.54 5.21 -2.47
CA ALA A 32 4.88 3.91 -2.57
C ALA A 32 5.90 2.78 -2.74
N GLY A 33 6.77 2.84 -3.74
CA GLY A 33 7.77 1.80 -3.98
C GLY A 33 8.68 1.55 -2.77
N GLN A 34 9.04 2.60 -2.03
CA GLN A 34 9.80 2.45 -0.78
C GLN A 34 9.01 1.69 0.29
N LEU A 35 7.73 1.98 0.46
CA LEU A 35 6.87 1.30 1.42
C LEU A 35 6.63 -0.16 1.03
N GLU A 36 6.46 -0.44 -0.27
CA GLU A 36 6.30 -1.80 -0.79
C GLU A 36 7.55 -2.66 -0.56
N GLN A 37 8.74 -2.08 -0.71
CA GLN A 37 10.01 -2.76 -0.38
C GLN A 37 10.22 -2.94 1.13
N ALA A 38 9.79 -1.97 1.93
CA ALA A 38 9.96 -2.02 3.38
C ALA A 38 9.02 -3.04 4.04
N ARG A 39 7.88 -3.34 3.43
CA ARG A 39 6.92 -4.31 3.95
C ARG A 39 6.27 -5.12 2.86
N ASP A 40 6.54 -6.42 2.89
CA ASP A 40 5.93 -7.39 1.99
C ASP A 40 4.42 -7.51 2.22
N TRP A 41 3.66 -6.88 1.33
CA TRP A 41 2.22 -7.03 1.19
C TRP A 41 1.84 -7.94 0.00
N GLU A 42 2.79 -8.22 -0.92
CA GLU A 42 2.54 -8.99 -2.15
C GLU A 42 2.18 -10.44 -1.82
N THR A 43 2.67 -10.98 -0.71
CA THR A 43 2.30 -12.31 -0.21
C THR A 43 0.94 -12.36 0.49
N ARG A 44 0.24 -11.22 0.64
CA ARG A 44 -1.00 -11.08 1.44
C ARG A 44 -2.22 -10.81 0.56
N TRP A 45 -2.41 -11.64 -0.45
CA TRP A 45 -3.63 -11.61 -1.26
C TRP A 45 -4.82 -12.22 -0.50
N PRO A 46 -6.04 -11.70 -0.69
CA PRO A 46 -7.23 -12.32 -0.14
C PRO A 46 -7.43 -13.70 -0.76
N VAL A 47 -8.01 -14.63 0.01
CA VAL A 47 -8.25 -16.03 -0.42
C VAL A 47 -9.04 -16.12 -1.74
N MET A 48 -9.89 -15.14 -2.02
CA MET A 48 -10.68 -15.06 -3.26
C MET A 48 -9.87 -14.69 -4.51
N ALA A 49 -8.59 -14.30 -4.38
CA ALA A 49 -7.74 -13.92 -5.51
C ALA A 49 -7.01 -15.11 -6.15
N ALA A 50 -7.12 -16.31 -5.58
CA ALA A 50 -6.63 -17.58 -6.12
C ALA A 50 -7.74 -18.30 -6.90
#